data_AF-A0A2S9QMM8-F1
#
_entry.id   AF-A0A2S9QMM8-F1
#
_cell.length_a   1.000
_cell.length_b   1.000
_cell.length_c   1.000
_cell.angle_alpha   90.00
_cell.angle_beta   90.00
_cell.angle_gamma   90.00
#
_symmetry.space_group_name_H-M   'P 1'
#
loop_
_entity.id
_entity.type
_entity.pdbx_description
1 polymer ?
#
loop_
_entity_poly.entity_id
_entity_poly.type
_entity_poly.pdbx_seq_one_letter_code
_entity_poly.pdbx_strand_id
1 'polypeptide(L)'
;MAACATLCLTVLGCSDPEPPPPEVLSVSAAGGAYLDAVCPVNAAWDAADLELDRLRLAAGRGGERLDARPLAEALRGVATASERAAEELDAASRRWPAGTEAAVESVLASLQDDAAQARRVAKLDADELLGYAWQDADVTGEAAAAARAALGLPEDPEAACAEREESGGAGGAGEAGGEAGGADDAGPAAGDPEPGNSGNAGAPEQAP
;
A
#
# COMPACT_ATOMS: atom_id res chain seq x y z
N MET A 1 -55.86 52.72 14.42
CA MET A 1 -56.10 51.30 14.11
C MET A 1 -55.27 50.94 12.89
N ALA A 2 -54.42 49.90 13.01
CA ALA A 2 -53.94 48.94 11.99
C ALA A 2 -53.41 49.45 10.62
N ALA A 3 -52.38 48.90 9.98
CA ALA A 3 -51.78 47.58 10.07
C ALA A 3 -50.31 47.60 9.55
N CYS A 4 -49.45 46.85 10.23
CA CYS A 4 -48.16 46.38 9.72
C CYS A 4 -48.36 45.42 8.54
N ALA A 5 -47.60 45.57 7.47
CA ALA A 5 -47.39 44.52 6.48
C ALA A 5 -45.98 43.95 6.67
N THR A 6 -45.90 42.88 7.44
CA THR A 6 -44.66 42.14 7.71
C THR A 6 -44.47 41.06 6.64
N LEU A 7 -43.35 41.21 5.95
CA LEU A 7 -42.48 40.22 5.33
C LEU A 7 -42.81 38.73 5.61
N CYS A 8 -43.08 37.96 4.56
CA CYS A 8 -42.94 36.50 4.54
C CYS A 8 -41.71 36.12 3.71
N LEU A 9 -40.55 35.99 4.37
CA LEU A 9 -39.38 35.29 3.84
C LEU A 9 -39.33 33.91 4.52
N THR A 10 -39.86 32.89 3.84
CA THR A 10 -39.75 31.50 4.26
C THR A 10 -38.37 30.98 3.88
N VAL A 11 -37.46 30.93 4.85
CA VAL A 11 -36.19 30.20 4.74
C VAL A 11 -36.51 28.73 5.00
N LEU A 12 -36.69 27.95 3.94
CA LEU A 12 -36.64 26.48 4.00
C LEU A 12 -35.18 26.08 4.26
N GLY A 13 -34.84 25.91 5.54
CA GLY A 13 -33.58 25.33 5.94
C GLY A 13 -33.56 23.85 5.60
N CYS A 14 -32.93 23.50 4.47
CA CYS A 14 -32.43 22.15 4.24
C CYS A 14 -31.44 21.83 5.36
N SER A 15 -31.86 21.04 6.34
CA SER A 15 -30.93 20.43 7.28
C SER A 15 -30.39 19.20 6.57
N ASP A 16 -29.15 19.27 6.07
CA ASP A 16 -28.43 18.07 5.67
C ASP A 16 -28.40 17.13 6.90
N PRO A 17 -28.76 15.85 6.77
CA PRO A 17 -28.70 14.91 7.87
C PRO A 17 -27.26 14.82 8.41
N GLU A 18 -27.12 14.90 9.73
CA GLU A 18 -25.82 14.79 10.40
C GLU A 18 -25.15 13.46 10.03
N PRO A 19 -23.84 13.46 9.69
CA PRO A 19 -23.16 12.23 9.33
C PRO A 19 -23.21 11.23 10.48
N PRO A 20 -23.36 9.92 10.19
CA PRO A 20 -23.38 8.91 11.24
C PRO A 20 -22.08 8.94 12.05
N PRO A 21 -22.13 8.57 13.34
CA PRO A 21 -20.91 8.49 14.15
C PRO A 21 -19.96 7.45 13.55
N PRO A 22 -18.64 7.67 13.64
CA PRO A 22 -17.66 6.74 13.09
C PRO A 22 -17.72 5.38 13.79
N GLU A 23 -17.53 4.32 13.02
CA GLU A 23 -17.55 2.95 13.52
C GLU A 23 -16.23 2.62 14.21
N VAL A 24 -16.32 2.07 15.43
CA VAL A 24 -15.14 1.52 16.12
C VAL A 24 -14.85 0.15 15.52
N LEU A 25 -13.66 0.00 14.93
CA LEU A 25 -13.28 -1.25 14.31
C LEU A 25 -13.05 -2.36 15.35
N SER A 26 -13.35 -3.60 14.97
CA SER A 26 -12.79 -4.76 15.66
C SER A 26 -11.27 -4.81 15.43
N VAL A 27 -10.53 -5.49 16.30
CA VAL A 27 -9.07 -5.64 16.15
C VAL A 27 -8.69 -6.22 14.78
N SER A 28 -9.43 -7.24 14.31
CA SER A 28 -9.20 -7.84 12.99
C SER A 28 -9.51 -6.87 11.84
N ALA A 29 -10.61 -6.09 11.94
CA ALA A 29 -10.93 -5.09 10.93
C ALA A 29 -9.93 -3.93 10.92
N ALA A 30 -9.43 -3.53 12.09
CA ALA A 30 -8.38 -2.53 12.23
C ALA A 30 -7.06 -3.00 11.64
N GLY A 31 -6.66 -4.24 11.92
CA GLY A 31 -5.47 -4.86 11.32
C GLY A 31 -5.58 -4.92 9.80
N GLY A 32 -6.74 -5.33 9.26
CA GLY A 32 -6.98 -5.33 7.81
C GLY A 32 -6.91 -3.93 7.20
N ALA A 33 -7.56 -2.95 7.81
CA ALA A 33 -7.53 -1.56 7.33
C ALA A 33 -6.13 -0.94 7.39
N TYR A 34 -5.34 -1.27 8.41
CA TYR A 34 -3.94 -0.87 8.49
C TYR A 34 -3.12 -1.46 7.35
N LEU A 35 -3.23 -2.77 7.11
CA LEU A 35 -2.49 -3.47 6.05
C LEU A 35 -2.90 -3.03 4.65
N ASP A 36 -4.19 -2.77 4.41
CA ASP A 36 -4.66 -2.22 3.13
C ASP A 36 -3.99 -0.88 2.79
N ALA A 37 -3.70 -0.07 3.82
CA ALA A 37 -3.02 1.21 3.66
C ALA A 37 -1.50 1.06 3.49
N VAL A 38 -0.83 0.24 4.33
CA VAL A 38 0.65 0.21 4.38
C VAL A 38 1.29 -0.73 3.36
N CYS A 39 0.64 -1.83 2.96
CA CYS A 39 1.25 -2.79 2.02
C CYS A 39 1.55 -2.17 0.64
N PRO A 40 0.69 -1.31 0.06
CA PRO A 40 1.02 -0.57 -1.15
C PRO A 40 2.24 0.36 -1.01
N VAL A 41 2.48 0.89 0.19
CA VAL A 41 3.66 1.74 0.48
C VAL A 41 4.93 0.89 0.48
N ASN A 42 4.90 -0.30 1.09
CA ASN A 42 6.02 -1.24 1.06
C ASN A 42 6.37 -1.63 -0.38
N ALA A 43 5.37 -1.98 -1.20
CA ALA A 43 5.60 -2.30 -2.62
C ALA A 43 6.19 -1.13 -3.42
N ALA A 44 5.82 0.12 -3.09
CA ALA A 44 6.40 1.30 -3.71
C ALA A 44 7.88 1.51 -3.30
N TRP A 45 8.20 1.20 -2.05
CA TRP A 45 9.58 1.21 -1.55
C TRP A 45 10.45 0.15 -2.22
N ASP A 46 9.95 -1.09 -2.36
CA ASP A 46 10.65 -2.16 -3.06
C ASP A 46 11.01 -1.76 -4.51
N ALA A 47 10.09 -1.09 -5.19
CA ALA A 47 10.34 -0.56 -6.53
C ALA A 47 11.40 0.56 -6.54
N ALA A 48 11.40 1.45 -5.54
CA ALA A 48 12.41 2.50 -5.41
C ALA A 48 13.80 1.93 -5.10
N ASP A 49 13.89 0.94 -4.20
CA ASP A 49 15.15 0.27 -3.85
C ASP A 49 15.76 -0.45 -5.06
N LEU A 50 14.92 -1.11 -5.85
CA LEU A 50 15.36 -1.74 -7.11
C LEU A 50 15.99 -0.72 -8.08
N GLU A 51 15.38 0.46 -8.23
CA GLU A 51 15.93 1.51 -9.09
C GLU A 51 17.20 2.15 -8.51
N LEU A 52 17.30 2.26 -7.19
CA LEU A 52 18.50 2.73 -6.51
C LEU A 52 19.67 1.76 -6.71
N ASP A 53 19.42 0.45 -6.63
CA ASP A 53 20.43 -0.56 -6.91
C ASP A 53 20.85 -0.56 -8.38
N ARG A 54 19.92 -0.35 -9.31
CA ARG A 54 20.26 -0.15 -10.74
C ARG A 54 21.15 1.06 -10.94
N LEU A 55 20.87 2.18 -10.26
CA LEU A 55 21.69 3.39 -10.31
C LEU A 55 23.10 3.14 -9.74
N ARG A 56 23.21 2.48 -8.59
CA ARG A 56 24.49 2.10 -7.97
C ARG A 56 25.32 1.19 -8.87
N LEU A 57 24.68 0.19 -9.50
CA LEU A 57 25.35 -0.71 -10.45
C LEU A 57 25.85 0.02 -11.70
N ALA A 58 25.07 0.98 -12.23
CA ALA A 58 25.50 1.82 -13.34
C ALA A 58 26.72 2.68 -12.97
N ALA A 59 26.71 3.28 -11.78
CA ALA A 59 27.84 4.04 -11.26
C ALA A 59 29.10 3.19 -11.10
N GLY A 60 28.97 1.96 -10.59
CA GLY A 60 30.09 1.04 -10.40
C GLY A 60 30.75 0.57 -11.70
N ARG A 61 30.02 0.51 -12.82
CA ARG A 61 30.57 0.10 -14.14
C ARG A 61 31.45 1.17 -14.77
N GLY A 62 31.22 2.45 -14.45
CA GLY A 62 31.91 3.59 -15.07
C GLY A 62 31.60 3.74 -16.57
N GLY A 63 31.73 4.96 -17.09
CA GLY A 63 31.72 5.22 -18.54
C GLY A 63 30.39 5.66 -19.16
N GLU A 64 29.26 5.60 -18.45
CA GLU A 64 27.97 6.12 -18.90
C GLU A 64 27.49 7.27 -18.00
N ARG A 65 26.73 8.21 -18.57
CA ARG A 65 26.02 9.23 -17.79
C ARG A 65 24.95 8.53 -16.96
N LEU A 66 24.96 8.73 -15.65
CA LEU A 66 23.94 8.21 -14.76
C LEU A 66 22.58 8.81 -15.06
N ASP A 67 21.57 7.96 -15.22
CA ASP A 67 20.18 8.36 -15.41
C ASP A 67 19.39 8.14 -14.12
N ALA A 68 19.15 9.22 -13.40
CA ALA A 68 18.36 9.21 -12.16
C ALA A 68 16.84 9.20 -12.39
N ARG A 69 16.36 9.35 -13.63
CA ARG A 69 14.93 9.51 -13.91
C ARG A 69 14.08 8.32 -13.43
N PRO A 70 14.49 7.04 -13.61
CA PRO A 70 13.72 5.91 -13.10
C PRO A 70 13.56 5.94 -11.58
N LEU A 71 14.65 6.18 -10.83
CA LEU A 71 14.59 6.29 -9.37
C LEU A 71 13.74 7.49 -8.92
N ALA A 72 13.88 8.64 -9.58
CA ALA A 72 13.07 9.81 -9.29
C ALA A 72 11.56 9.57 -9.54
N GLU A 73 11.21 8.74 -10.52
CA GLU A 73 9.82 8.33 -10.77
C GLU A 73 9.32 7.37 -9.67
N ALA A 74 10.12 6.37 -9.31
CA ALA A 74 9.78 5.43 -8.23
C ALA A 74 9.56 6.15 -6.88
N LEU A 75 10.42 7.11 -6.53
CA LEU A 75 10.26 7.94 -5.31
C LEU A 75 8.98 8.79 -5.34
N ARG A 76 8.51 9.24 -6.51
CA ARG A 76 7.19 9.89 -6.60
C ARG A 76 6.05 8.89 -6.38
N GLY A 77 6.25 7.64 -6.78
CA GLY A 77 5.38 6.51 -6.44
C GLY A 77 5.27 6.34 -4.92
N VAL A 78 6.41 6.26 -4.23
CA VAL A 78 6.48 6.21 -2.75
C VAL A 78 5.72 7.37 -2.12
N ALA A 79 5.94 8.60 -2.59
CA ALA A 79 5.24 9.77 -2.06
C ALA A 79 3.72 9.69 -2.22
N THR A 80 3.26 9.23 -3.38
CA THR A 80 1.83 9.11 -3.68
C THR A 80 1.19 8.01 -2.84
N ALA A 81 1.84 6.86 -2.72
CA ALA A 81 1.36 5.76 -1.89
C ALA A 81 1.29 6.17 -0.41
N SER A 82 2.32 6.86 0.09
CA SER A 82 2.39 7.29 1.48
C SER A 82 1.33 8.33 1.83
N GLU A 83 1.08 9.31 0.96
CA GLU A 83 -0.01 10.28 1.13
C GLU A 83 -1.37 9.58 1.18
N ARG A 84 -1.62 8.67 0.24
CA ARG A 84 -2.87 7.91 0.21
C ARG A 84 -3.03 7.06 1.47
N ALA A 85 -1.98 6.39 1.92
CA ALA A 85 -2.01 5.59 3.14
C ALA A 85 -2.32 6.47 4.36
N ALA A 86 -1.69 7.65 4.46
CA ALA A 86 -1.96 8.60 5.54
C ALA A 86 -3.44 9.06 5.53
N GLU A 87 -3.99 9.37 4.35
CA GLU A 87 -5.41 9.72 4.20
C GLU A 87 -6.35 8.58 4.59
N GLU A 88 -6.02 7.34 4.20
CA GLU A 88 -6.80 6.15 4.54
C GLU A 88 -6.76 5.83 6.05
N LEU A 89 -5.63 6.08 6.72
CA LEU A 89 -5.48 5.90 8.16
C LEU A 89 -6.18 6.99 8.98
N ASP A 90 -6.24 8.23 8.46
CA ASP A 90 -6.92 9.39 9.08
C ASP A 90 -8.41 9.49 8.74
N ALA A 91 -8.96 8.51 8.03
CA ALA A 91 -10.33 8.58 7.53
C ALA A 91 -11.34 8.82 8.68
N ALA A 92 -12.02 9.97 8.65
CA ALA A 92 -12.93 10.43 9.71
C ALA A 92 -14.12 9.48 9.98
N SER A 93 -14.40 8.54 9.06
CA SER A 93 -15.42 7.50 9.21
C SER A 93 -14.99 6.35 10.13
N ARG A 94 -13.72 6.29 10.54
CA ARG A 94 -13.12 5.19 11.29
C ARG A 94 -12.72 5.63 12.69
N ARG A 95 -12.95 4.75 13.66
CA ARG A 95 -12.30 4.81 14.97
C ARG A 95 -11.47 3.56 15.20
N TRP A 96 -10.22 3.80 15.59
CA TRP A 96 -9.29 2.75 15.97
C TRP A 96 -9.68 2.13 17.32
N PRO A 97 -9.38 0.83 17.53
CA PRO A 97 -9.57 0.19 18.83
C PRO A 97 -8.79 0.90 19.94
N ALA A 98 -9.32 0.86 21.16
CA ALA A 98 -8.65 1.43 22.32
C ALA A 98 -7.27 0.82 22.54
N GLY A 99 -6.25 1.67 22.69
CA GLY A 99 -4.86 1.28 22.90
C GLY A 99 -4.03 1.20 21.61
N THR A 100 -4.62 1.42 20.44
CA THR A 100 -3.89 1.41 19.15
C THR A 100 -3.74 2.80 18.55
N GLU A 101 -4.46 3.80 19.05
CA GLU A 101 -4.60 5.12 18.43
C GLU A 101 -3.26 5.82 18.26
N ALA A 102 -2.47 5.90 19.34
CA ALA A 102 -1.17 6.58 19.32
C ALA A 102 -0.17 5.90 18.38
N ALA A 103 -0.23 4.56 18.27
CA ALA A 103 0.65 3.82 17.38
C ALA A 103 0.30 4.08 15.91
N VAL A 104 -0.98 4.11 15.56
CA VAL A 104 -1.43 4.45 14.21
C VAL A 104 -1.16 5.92 13.88
N GLU A 105 -1.37 6.84 14.83
CA GLU A 105 -1.05 8.26 14.65
C GLU A 105 0.45 8.47 14.36
N SER A 106 1.32 7.71 15.02
CA SER A 106 2.76 7.74 14.75
C SER A 106 3.11 7.26 13.33
N VAL A 107 2.42 6.23 12.83
CA VAL A 107 2.60 5.75 11.44
C VAL A 107 2.07 6.77 10.44
N LEU A 108 0.93 7.41 10.73
CA LEU A 108 0.39 8.49 9.91
C LEU A 108 1.41 9.64 9.77
N ALA A 109 2.02 10.07 10.89
CA ALA A 109 3.04 11.10 10.87
C ALA A 109 4.26 10.69 10.03
N SER A 110 4.76 9.45 10.21
CA SER A 110 5.91 8.97 9.43
C SER A 110 5.59 8.87 7.93
N LEU A 111 4.37 8.47 7.54
CA LEU A 111 3.94 8.44 6.14
C LEU A 111 3.91 9.83 5.50
N GLN A 112 3.48 10.84 6.25
CA GLN A 112 3.49 12.24 5.78
C GLN A 112 4.93 12.76 5.60
N ASP A 113 5.80 12.45 6.56
CA ASP A 113 7.21 12.81 6.50
C ASP A 113 7.93 12.11 5.34
N ASP A 114 7.69 10.81 5.15
CA ASP A 114 8.21 10.02 4.04
C ASP A 114 7.73 10.57 2.70
N ALA A 115 6.44 10.92 2.57
CA ALA A 115 5.93 11.51 1.34
C ALA A 115 6.61 12.84 0.99
N ALA A 116 6.76 13.71 2.00
CA ALA A 116 7.44 14.99 1.83
C ALA A 116 8.91 14.78 1.45
N GLN A 117 9.59 13.84 2.09
CA GLN A 117 10.98 13.51 1.82
C GLN A 117 11.18 12.91 0.44
N ALA A 118 10.38 11.92 0.06
CA ALA A 118 10.44 11.27 -1.25
C ALA A 118 10.28 12.29 -2.38
N ARG A 119 9.37 13.27 -2.25
CA ARG A 119 9.22 14.39 -3.20
C ARG A 119 10.44 15.30 -3.29
N ARG A 120 11.15 15.51 -2.19
CA ARG A 120 12.39 16.30 -2.18
C ARG A 120 13.53 15.53 -2.84
N VAL A 121 13.72 14.27 -2.43
CA VAL A 121 14.78 13.38 -2.93
C VAL A 121 14.61 13.09 -4.41
N ALA A 122 13.38 12.93 -4.91
CA ALA A 122 13.07 12.73 -6.33
C ALA A 122 13.45 13.92 -7.26
N LYS A 123 14.00 15.01 -6.72
CA LYS A 123 14.48 16.18 -7.49
C LYS A 123 16.01 16.26 -7.54
N LEU A 124 16.69 15.45 -6.73
CA LEU A 124 18.14 15.39 -6.67
C LEU A 124 18.71 14.78 -7.97
N ASP A 125 19.94 15.14 -8.29
CA ASP A 125 20.65 14.48 -9.38
C ASP A 125 21.19 13.10 -8.96
N ALA A 126 21.80 12.38 -9.91
CA ALA A 126 22.28 11.03 -9.68
C ALA A 126 23.39 10.95 -8.61
N ASP A 127 24.29 11.93 -8.56
CA ASP A 127 25.41 11.92 -7.62
C ASP A 127 24.90 12.23 -6.21
N GLU A 128 23.98 13.19 -6.09
CA GLU A 128 23.28 13.50 -4.84
C GLU A 128 22.45 12.31 -4.33
N LEU A 129 21.71 11.62 -5.21
CA LEU A 129 20.91 10.45 -4.85
C LEU A 129 21.75 9.30 -4.30
N LEU A 130 22.91 9.04 -4.89
CA LEU A 130 23.82 7.98 -4.45
C LEU A 130 24.42 8.26 -3.06
N GLY A 131 24.57 9.54 -2.70
CA GLY A 131 25.07 9.97 -1.39
C GLY A 131 23.98 10.27 -0.37
N TYR A 132 22.70 10.23 -0.76
CA TYR A 132 21.60 10.61 0.11
C TYR A 132 21.34 9.52 1.17
N ALA A 133 21.30 9.93 2.44
CA ALA A 133 20.87 9.09 3.54
C ALA A 133 19.42 9.42 3.90
N TRP A 134 18.55 8.40 3.92
CA TRP A 134 17.18 8.58 4.41
C TRP A 134 17.21 8.99 5.88
N GLN A 135 16.26 9.83 6.26
CA GLN A 135 16.21 10.41 7.61
C GLN A 135 15.17 9.63 8.39
N ASP A 136 15.43 9.43 9.68
CA ASP A 136 14.48 8.83 10.62
C ASP A 136 13.94 7.45 10.22
N ALA A 137 14.67 6.69 9.38
CA ALA A 137 14.28 5.34 8.95
C ALA A 137 14.04 4.39 10.14
N ASP A 138 14.88 4.49 11.19
CA ASP A 138 14.72 3.72 12.42
C ASP A 138 13.41 4.09 13.14
N VAL A 139 13.06 5.38 13.19
CA VAL A 139 11.83 5.88 13.84
C VAL A 139 10.60 5.38 13.07
N THR A 140 10.62 5.44 11.73
CA THR A 140 9.55 4.89 10.89
C THR A 140 9.38 3.40 11.11
N GLY A 141 10.48 2.64 11.16
CA GLY A 141 10.46 1.20 11.42
C GLY A 141 9.89 0.86 12.80
N GLU A 142 10.29 1.60 13.84
CA GLU A 142 9.76 1.47 15.20
C GLU A 142 8.25 1.77 15.28
N ALA A 143 7.79 2.85 14.62
CA ALA A 143 6.38 3.21 14.58
C ALA A 143 5.53 2.11 13.91
N ALA A 144 5.99 1.60 12.76
CA ALA A 144 5.31 0.51 12.04
C ALA A 144 5.27 -0.79 12.85
N ALA A 145 6.37 -1.14 13.55
CA ALA A 145 6.43 -2.30 14.44
C ALA A 145 5.47 -2.15 15.62
N ALA A 146 5.44 -0.97 16.27
CA ALA A 146 4.54 -0.69 17.37
C ALA A 146 3.06 -0.78 16.95
N ALA A 147 2.71 -0.25 15.77
CA ALA A 147 1.35 -0.34 15.23
C ALA A 147 0.95 -1.79 14.97
N ARG A 148 1.81 -2.60 14.34
CA ARG A 148 1.53 -4.03 14.11
C ARG A 148 1.34 -4.79 15.42
N ALA A 149 2.22 -4.57 16.40
CA ALA A 149 2.08 -5.18 17.73
C ALA A 149 0.76 -4.77 18.43
N ALA A 150 0.39 -3.48 18.38
CA ALA A 150 -0.85 -2.99 18.97
C ALA A 150 -2.11 -3.56 18.30
N LEU A 151 -2.04 -3.83 16.99
CA LEU A 151 -3.12 -4.43 16.20
C LEU A 151 -3.13 -5.97 16.24
N GLY A 152 -2.16 -6.60 16.92
CA GLY A 152 -2.03 -8.06 16.98
C GLY A 152 -1.68 -8.69 15.63
N LEU A 153 -0.99 -7.95 14.77
CA LEU A 153 -0.50 -8.41 13.46
C LEU A 153 0.86 -9.12 13.59
N PRO A 154 1.26 -9.93 12.58
CA PRO A 154 2.60 -10.52 12.54
C PRO A 154 3.72 -9.48 12.71
N GLU A 155 4.80 -9.89 13.39
CA GLU A 155 6.00 -9.07 13.62
C GLU A 155 6.82 -8.84 12.35
N ASP A 156 6.67 -9.71 11.35
CA ASP A 156 7.29 -9.56 10.05
C ASP A 156 6.34 -8.81 9.09
N PRO A 157 6.74 -7.66 8.51
CA PRO A 157 5.87 -6.86 7.67
C PRO A 157 5.54 -7.53 6.33
N GLU A 158 6.46 -8.31 5.76
CA GLU A 158 6.24 -9.03 4.51
C GLU A 158 5.20 -10.15 4.71
N ALA A 159 5.35 -10.94 5.78
CA ALA A 159 4.39 -11.98 6.16
C ALA A 159 3.01 -11.39 6.42
N ALA A 160 2.92 -10.26 7.13
CA ALA A 160 1.64 -9.60 7.39
C ALA A 160 0.94 -9.16 6.08
N CYS A 161 1.69 -8.61 5.12
CA CYS A 161 1.14 -8.23 3.82
C CYS A 161 0.75 -9.45 2.96
N ALA A 162 1.57 -10.50 2.95
CA ALA A 162 1.26 -11.74 2.24
C ALA A 162 -0.02 -12.41 2.77
N GLU A 163 -0.18 -12.52 4.09
CA GLU A 163 -1.41 -13.05 4.71
C GLU A 163 -2.65 -12.21 4.34
N ARG A 164 -2.50 -10.89 4.19
CA ARG A 164 -3.57 -9.99 3.78
C ARG A 164 -4.00 -10.21 2.34
N GLU A 165 -3.03 -10.40 1.44
CA GLU A 165 -3.29 -10.72 0.03
C GLU A 165 -4.02 -12.06 -0.11
N GLU A 166 -3.58 -13.09 0.61
CA GLU A 166 -4.21 -14.42 0.61
C GLU A 166 -5.64 -14.38 1.17
N SER A 167 -5.89 -13.52 2.15
CA SER A 167 -7.21 -13.30 2.74
C SER A 167 -8.16 -12.51 1.82
N GLY A 168 -7.72 -12.12 0.63
CA GLY A 168 -8.53 -11.43 -0.38
C GLY A 168 -8.89 -10.01 0.05
N GLY A 169 -7.88 -9.24 0.50
CA GLY A 169 -7.99 -7.86 1.00
C GLY A 169 -9.20 -7.10 0.44
N ALA A 170 -10.02 -6.52 1.32
CA ALA A 170 -11.40 -6.12 1.05
C ALA A 170 -11.55 -5.08 -0.08
N GLY A 171 -11.41 -5.53 -1.32
CA GLY A 171 -11.85 -4.89 -2.54
C GLY A 171 -13.30 -5.26 -2.80
N GLY A 172 -14.20 -4.60 -2.09
CA GLY A 172 -15.63 -4.64 -2.40
C GLY A 172 -15.90 -4.05 -3.79
N ALA A 173 -15.93 -4.91 -4.81
CA ALA A 173 -16.67 -4.71 -6.05
C ALA A 173 -17.47 -5.98 -6.34
N GLY A 174 -18.64 -6.07 -5.70
CA GLY A 174 -19.81 -6.83 -6.13
C GLY A 174 -19.59 -8.22 -6.71
N GLU A 175 -19.68 -9.24 -5.86
CA GLU A 175 -20.35 -10.49 -6.26
C GLU A 175 -21.82 -10.15 -6.59
N ALA A 176 -22.06 -9.74 -7.84
CA ALA A 176 -23.34 -9.91 -8.48
C ALA A 176 -23.45 -11.39 -8.81
N GLY A 177 -24.07 -12.15 -7.90
CA GLY A 177 -24.62 -13.46 -8.18
C GLY A 177 -25.49 -13.40 -9.44
N GLY A 178 -25.03 -14.07 -10.49
CA GLY A 178 -25.68 -14.17 -11.79
C GLY A 178 -25.56 -15.59 -12.30
N GLU A 179 -26.10 -16.53 -11.54
CA GLU A 179 -26.30 -17.91 -11.99
C GLU A 179 -27.50 -17.97 -12.95
N ALA A 180 -27.20 -18.02 -14.24
CA ALA A 180 -28.05 -18.54 -15.33
C ALA A 180 -27.15 -18.58 -16.58
N GLY A 181 -26.83 -19.68 -17.23
CA GLY A 181 -27.50 -20.96 -17.35
C GLY A 181 -27.44 -21.34 -18.83
N GLY A 182 -26.90 -22.52 -19.14
CA GLY A 182 -27.30 -23.27 -20.34
C GLY A 182 -26.40 -23.17 -21.58
N ALA A 183 -25.75 -24.31 -21.82
CA ALA A 183 -25.59 -25.02 -23.09
C ALA A 183 -24.71 -24.43 -24.20
N ASP A 184 -23.64 -25.17 -24.51
CA ASP A 184 -23.12 -25.56 -25.85
C ASP A 184 -21.73 -26.17 -25.58
N ASP A 185 -21.24 -27.26 -26.17
CA ASP A 185 -21.69 -28.25 -27.13
C ASP A 185 -20.68 -29.40 -26.98
N ALA A 186 -21.14 -30.64 -27.13
CA ALA A 186 -20.31 -31.83 -26.97
C ALA A 186 -19.66 -32.24 -28.30
N GLY A 187 -18.34 -32.42 -28.32
CA GLY A 187 -17.66 -33.03 -29.47
C GLY A 187 -16.21 -33.47 -29.20
N PRO A 188 -15.87 -34.77 -29.29
CA PRO A 188 -14.62 -35.32 -28.76
C PRO A 188 -13.52 -35.44 -29.82
N ALA A 189 -12.25 -35.43 -29.38
CA ALA A 189 -11.17 -36.07 -30.12
C ALA A 189 -10.09 -36.59 -29.16
N ALA A 190 -9.87 -37.90 -29.28
CA ALA A 190 -8.92 -38.71 -28.54
C ALA A 190 -7.46 -38.41 -28.92
N GLY A 191 -6.53 -38.66 -27.98
CA GLY A 191 -5.10 -38.69 -28.26
C GLY A 191 -4.23 -38.78 -27.00
N ASP A 192 -4.17 -39.96 -26.39
CA ASP A 192 -3.04 -40.45 -25.56
C ASP A 192 -2.35 -41.58 -26.36
N PRO A 193 -1.12 -42.04 -26.07
CA PRO A 193 -0.06 -41.54 -25.18
C PRO A 193 1.31 -41.44 -25.96
N GLU A 194 2.45 -41.03 -25.41
CA GLU A 194 3.47 -41.85 -24.72
C GLU A 194 4.85 -41.11 -24.69
N PRO A 195 5.87 -41.62 -23.97
CA PRO A 195 6.90 -40.83 -23.31
C PRO A 195 8.31 -40.89 -23.95
N GLY A 196 9.20 -39.98 -23.54
CA GLY A 196 10.65 -40.09 -23.71
C GLY A 196 11.34 -39.29 -22.61
N ASN A 197 11.92 -39.89 -21.58
CA ASN A 197 13.13 -40.72 -21.49
C ASN A 197 14.45 -39.94 -21.61
N SER A 198 15.31 -40.17 -20.60
CA SER A 198 16.77 -39.95 -20.52
C SER A 198 17.23 -38.48 -20.49
N GLY A 199 17.70 -37.90 -19.39
CA GLY A 199 18.64 -38.42 -18.40
C GLY A 199 20.01 -37.77 -18.65
N ASN A 200 20.58 -37.07 -17.67
CA ASN A 200 22.03 -37.16 -17.43
C ASN A 200 22.40 -36.68 -16.02
N ALA A 201 23.17 -37.52 -15.34
CA ALA A 201 23.82 -37.27 -14.07
C ALA A 201 25.08 -36.41 -14.28
N GLY A 202 25.45 -35.62 -13.27
CA GLY A 202 26.67 -34.82 -13.35
C GLY A 202 26.99 -33.98 -12.10
N ALA A 203 27.17 -34.65 -10.96
CA ALA A 203 28.09 -34.24 -9.89
C ALA A 203 28.99 -35.47 -9.63
N PRO A 204 30.22 -35.37 -9.08
CA PRO A 204 30.80 -34.30 -8.25
C PRO A 204 32.25 -33.91 -8.62
N GLU A 205 32.82 -32.85 -8.02
CA GLU A 205 34.21 -32.94 -7.52
C GLU A 205 34.51 -31.82 -6.50
N GLN A 206 35.20 -32.21 -5.43
CA GLN A 206 35.66 -31.39 -4.32
C GLN A 206 37.12 -30.96 -4.51
N ALA A 207 37.50 -29.88 -3.81
CA ALA A 207 38.80 -29.59 -3.18
C ALA A 207 39.95 -29.11 -4.11
N PRO A 208 41.00 -28.45 -3.58
CA PRO A 208 41.39 -28.20 -2.17
C PRO A 208 40.88 -26.89 -1.53
#